data_AF-A0A3D2NKN5-F1
#
_entry.id   AF-A0A3D2NKN5-F1
#
_cell.length_a   1.000
_cell.length_b   1.000
_cell.length_c   1.000
_cell.angle_alpha   90.00
_cell.angle_beta   90.00
_cell.angle_gamma   90.00
#
_symmetry.space_group_name_H-M   'P 1'
#
loop_
_entity.id
_entity.type
_entity.pdbx_description
1 polymer ?
#
loop_
_entity_poly.entity_id
_entity_poly.type
_entity_poly.pdbx_seq_one_letter_code
_entity_poly.pdbx_strand_id
1 'polypeptide(L)' 'MSEAWLNKVNWSDDGLVPAIAQDAVTGRVLMMAWMDREALMLTWQKGEAVYWSRSRRKLWHKGEESGH' A
#
# COMPACT_ATOMS: atom_id res chain seq x y z
N MET A 1 13.63 14.52 3.11
CA MET A 1 13.59 13.76 1.84
C MET A 1 12.42 14.29 1.02
N SER A 2 12.62 14.59 -0.26
CA SER A 2 11.51 15.05 -1.13
C SER A 2 10.57 13.89 -1.45
N GLU A 3 9.26 14.09 -1.31
CA GLU A 3 8.21 13.14 -1.71
C GLU A 3 7.98 13.11 -3.24
N ALA A 4 8.80 13.80 -4.03
CA ALA A 4 8.66 13.87 -5.48
C ALA A 4 8.68 12.49 -6.17
N TRP A 5 9.22 11.46 -5.51
CA TRP A 5 9.22 10.09 -6.03
C TRP A 5 7.81 9.51 -6.21
N LEU A 6 6.83 9.92 -5.39
CA LEU A 6 5.43 9.49 -5.50
C LEU A 6 4.79 9.96 -6.81
N ASN A 7 5.34 11.00 -7.45
CA ASN A 7 4.84 11.50 -8.73
C ASN A 7 5.25 10.61 -9.92
N LYS A 8 6.13 9.62 -9.70
CA LYS A 8 6.49 8.63 -10.72
C LYS A 8 5.49 7.47 -10.80
N VAL A 9 4.58 7.35 -9.83
CA VAL A 9 3.55 6.32 -9.81
C VAL A 9 2.42 6.73 -10.76
N ASN A 10 1.97 5.80 -11.59
CA ASN A 10 0.81 6.00 -12.44
C ASN A 10 -0.47 5.75 -11.63
N TRP A 11 -0.96 6.81 -10.98
CA TRP A 11 -2.20 6.78 -10.20
C TRP A 11 -3.41 6.67 -11.12
N SER A 12 -4.43 5.92 -10.70
CA SER A 12 -5.74 5.93 -11.34
C SER A 12 -6.45 7.28 -11.15
N ASP A 13 -7.56 7.47 -11.84
CA ASP A 13 -8.43 8.66 -11.67
C ASP A 13 -8.94 8.83 -10.24
N ASP A 14 -9.09 7.72 -9.50
CA ASP A 14 -9.46 7.71 -8.07
C ASP A 14 -8.27 8.02 -7.13
N GLY A 15 -7.08 8.29 -7.68
CA GLY A 15 -5.86 8.52 -6.91
C GLY A 15 -5.27 7.25 -6.28
N LEU A 16 -5.53 6.07 -6.87
CA LEU A 16 -5.13 4.77 -6.32
C LEU A 16 -4.17 4.02 -7.24
N VAL A 17 -3.38 3.11 -6.66
CA VAL A 17 -2.52 2.17 -7.39
C VAL A 17 -2.76 0.74 -6.86
N PRO A 18 -2.81 -0.28 -7.74
CA PRO A 18 -2.81 -1.67 -7.29
C PRO A 18 -1.45 -2.05 -6.70
N ALA A 19 -1.44 -2.66 -5.52
CA ALA A 19 -0.27 -3.16 -4.83
C ALA A 19 -0.35 -4.67 -4.64
N ILE A 20 0.68 -5.40 -5.07
CA ILE A 20 0.81 -6.84 -4.89
C ILE A 20 1.82 -7.10 -3.77
N ALA A 21 1.37 -7.73 -2.68
CA ALA A 21 2.28 -8.23 -1.67
C ALA A 21 2.74 -9.63 -2.07
N GLN A 22 4.05 -9.83 -2.10
CA GLN A 22 4.69 -11.08 -2.45
C GLN A 22 5.61 -11.48 -1.31
N ASP A 23 5.69 -12.79 -1.04
CA ASP A 23 6.67 -13.33 -0.13
C ASP A 23 8.08 -13.15 -0.71
N ALA A 24 8.96 -12.48 0.03
CA ALA A 24 10.27 -12.06 -0.47
C ALA A 24 11.24 -13.22 -0.73
N VAL A 25 11.01 -14.41 -0.14
CA VAL A 25 11.90 -15.58 -0.29
C VAL A 25 11.39 -16.51 -1.38
N THR A 26 10.10 -16.80 -1.37
CA THR A 26 9.48 -17.81 -2.24
C THR A 26 8.92 -17.23 -3.54
N GLY A 27 8.72 -15.91 -3.61
CA GLY A 27 8.04 -15.26 -4.73
C GLY A 27 6.54 -15.57 -4.78
N ARG A 28 5.96 -16.16 -3.74
CA ARG A 28 4.53 -16.43 -3.69
C ARG A 28 3.74 -15.13 -3.58
N VAL A 29 2.78 -14.90 -4.47
CA VAL A 29 1.81 -13.81 -4.31
C VAL A 29 0.93 -14.09 -3.10
N LEU A 30 0.90 -13.16 -2.16
CA LEU A 30 0.15 -13.27 -0.90
C LEU A 30 -1.21 -12.59 -1.01
N MET A 31 -1.24 -11.39 -1.59
CA MET A 31 -2.47 -10.61 -1.73
C MET A 31 -2.32 -9.48 -2.76
N MET A 32 -3.47 -8.97 -3.20
CA MET A 32 -3.60 -7.70 -3.90
C MET A 32 -4.43 -6.73 -3.05
N ALA A 33 -4.01 -5.48 -2.98
CA ALA A 33 -4.75 -4.40 -2.34
C ALA A 33 -4.54 -3.08 -3.10
N TRP A 34 -5.14 -2.01 -2.62
CA TRP A 34 -4.98 -0.66 -3.16
C TRP A 34 -4.15 0.19 -2.22
N MET A 35 -3.38 1.10 -2.77
CA MET A 35 -2.73 2.17 -2.02
C MET A 35 -3.14 3.50 -2.63
N ASP A 36 -3.42 4.49 -1.80
CA ASP A 36 -3.40 5.89 -2.19
C ASP A 36 -2.00 6.47 -1.94
N ARG A 37 -1.82 7.77 -2.19
CA ARG A 37 -0.53 8.44 -2.02
C ARG A 37 -0.03 8.39 -0.58
N GLU A 38 -0.93 8.51 0.40
CA GLU A 38 -0.59 8.46 1.82
C GLU A 38 -0.20 7.05 2.28
N ALA A 39 -0.95 6.02 1.89
CA ALA A 39 -0.66 4.63 2.22
C ALA A 39 0.72 4.19 1.69
N LEU A 40 1.05 4.56 0.45
CA LEU A 40 2.35 4.25 -0.15
C LEU A 40 3.50 5.00 0.55
N MET A 41 3.28 6.27 0.91
CA MET A 41 4.24 7.06 1.67
C MET A 41 4.49 6.46 3.06
N LEU A 42 3.42 6.12 3.79
CA LEU A 42 3.51 5.52 5.13
C LEU A 42 4.18 4.14 5.06
N THR A 43 3.91 3.35 4.03
CA THR A 43 4.58 2.08 3.81
C THR A 43 6.10 2.26 3.71
N TRP A 44 6.54 3.25 2.93
CA TRP A 44 7.96 3.58 2.80
C TRP A 44 8.58 4.07 4.12
N GLN A 45 7.87 4.96 4.84
CA GLN A 45 8.39 5.56 6.07
C GLN A 45 8.47 4.57 7.23
N LYS A 46 7.48 3.70 7.37
CA LYS A 46 7.36 2.75 8.50
C LYS A 46 8.06 1.41 8.22
N GLY A 47 8.24 1.04 6.96
CA GLY A 47 8.68 -0.32 6.59
C GLY A 47 7.60 -1.38 6.83
N GLU A 48 6.35 -0.97 7.00
CA GLU A 48 5.19 -1.83 7.24
C GLU A 48 4.19 -1.67 6.10
N ALA A 49 3.45 -2.71 5.73
CA ALA A 49 2.47 -2.62 4.66
C ALA A 49 1.22 -1.84 5.10
N VAL A 50 1.02 -0.64 4.53
CA VAL A 50 -0.16 0.21 4.73
C VAL A 50 -0.94 0.30 3.42
N TYR A 51 -2.24 0.06 3.46
CA TYR A 51 -3.12 0.05 2.30
C TYR A 51 -4.27 1.05 2.45
N TRP A 52 -4.97 1.32 1.35
CA TRP A 52 -6.22 2.05 1.31
C TRP A 52 -7.41 1.10 1.14
N SER A 53 -8.33 1.10 2.11
CA SER A 53 -9.58 0.35 2.00
C SER A 53 -10.60 1.16 1.21
N ARG A 54 -10.89 0.75 -0.03
CA ARG A 54 -11.89 1.43 -0.87
C ARG A 54 -13.31 1.39 -0.29
N SER A 55 -13.68 0.29 0.38
CA SER A 55 -15.00 0.14 0.99
C SER A 55 -15.15 0.92 2.29
N ARG A 56 -14.10 0.98 3.11
CA ARG A 56 -14.10 1.70 4.40
C ARG A 56 -13.63 3.15 4.29
N ARG A 57 -13.10 3.55 3.13
CA ARG A 57 -12.55 4.88 2.81
C ARG A 57 -11.57 5.38 3.86
N LYS A 58 -10.65 4.51 4.27
CA LYS A 58 -9.61 4.79 5.27
C LYS A 58 -8.36 3.96 5.02
N LEU A 59 -7.26 4.41 5.62
CA LEU A 59 -6.03 3.62 5.75
C LEU A 59 -6.29 2.33 6.53
N TRP A 60 -5.58 1.27 6.16
CA TRP A 60 -5.60 -0.03 6.80
C TRP A 60 -4.18 -0.56 6.89
N HIS A 61 -3.68 -0.77 8.10
CA HIS A 61 -2.39 -1.43 8.30
C HIS A 61 -2.60 -2.94 8.24
N LYS A 62 -1.77 -3.62 7.44
CA LYS A 62 -1.80 -5.08 7.40
C LYS A 62 -1.51 -5.61 8.81
N GLY A 63 -2.43 -6.40 9.35
CA GLY A 63 -2.31 -6.96 10.70
C GLY A 63 -3.18 -6.34 11.77
N GLU A 64 -3.71 -5.13 11.56
CA GLU A 64 -4.52 -4.42 12.58
C GLU A 64 -5.74 -5.21 13.06
N GLU A 65 -6.38 -5.99 12.18
CA GLU A 65 -7.58 -6.75 12.53
C GLU A 65 -7.31 -8.24 12.81
N SER A 66 -6.15 -8.77 12.38
CA SER A 66 -5.84 -10.21 12.47
C SER A 66 -4.72 -10.55 13.44
N GLY A 67 -4.01 -9.56 14.00
CA GLY A 67 -2.88 -9.77 14.92
C GLY A 67 -1.62 -10.33 14.27
N HIS A 68 -1.45 -10.17 12.95
CA HIS A 68 -0.33 -10.69 12.14
C HIS A 68 0.44 -9.57 11.45
#